data_AF-W9RD35-F1
#
_entry.id   AF-W9RD35-F1
#
_cell.length_a   1.000
_cell.length_b   1.000
_cell.length_c   1.000
_cell.angle_alpha   90.00
_cell.angle_beta   90.00
_cell.angle_gamma   90.00
#
_symmetry.space_group_name_H-M   'P 1'
#
loop_
_entity.id
_entity.type
_entity.pdbx_description
1 polymer ?
#
loop_
_entity_poly.entity_id
_entity_poly.type
_entity_poly.pdbx_seq_one_letter_code
_entity_poly.pdbx_strand_id
1 'polypeptide(L)'
;MTLAAALGVSLRSFNSASSFPFIHCSALFTRQITMDAKSVASQLKSSGLLRTQGLIGGKWTDAYDGKTIEVRNPATGEVIADVSCMGQKETNDAISSAYNAYNSWSKLTATERSKSLRKWYDLLVAHKEELGQLITLEQGKPLKEALGEISYGAGFLEFFSEEAKRIYGDIIPPALADRRLFVLKQPVGVVGAITPWNFPLAMITRKVGPALACGCTVVIKPSELTPLTALAAAELSLQAGIPPGVVNVVMGNAPDIGNALLASPQVRKITFTGSTAVGKKLMAGAAGTVKKVSLELGGNAPCIVFDDADVDVAVKGAVYSLSTMDILWANGFISVTMDILCWGKTVRISIFNLNASLKPQILESYKGAWSWAPAESEGEDDDMENSKEEANGFQTRGGTLEKIIIEDNREMGE
;
A
#
# COMPACT_ATOMS: atom_id res chain seq x y z
N MET A 1 80.73 -17.92 49.12
CA MET A 1 80.33 -19.30 49.45
C MET A 1 79.14 -19.23 50.39
N THR A 2 78.14 -20.08 50.17
CA THR A 2 77.02 -20.41 51.11
C THR A 2 76.02 -19.29 51.49
N LEU A 3 74.80 -19.31 50.93
CA LEU A 3 73.52 -19.45 51.68
C LEU A 3 72.28 -19.47 50.75
N ALA A 4 71.22 -20.20 51.19
CA ALA A 4 69.77 -20.14 50.87
C ALA A 4 69.29 -19.67 49.47
N ALA A 5 68.56 -20.46 48.66
CA ALA A 5 67.18 -20.98 48.86
C ALA A 5 66.11 -19.86 48.89
N ALA A 6 64.96 -19.92 48.22
CA ALA A 6 64.34 -20.93 47.32
C ALA A 6 63.54 -20.17 46.21
N LEU A 7 62.71 -20.72 45.31
CA LEU A 7 61.98 -21.99 45.16
C LEU A 7 62.02 -22.47 43.68
N GLY A 8 61.28 -23.53 43.30
CA GLY A 8 61.38 -24.17 41.98
C GLY A 8 60.35 -23.75 40.93
N VAL A 9 60.73 -23.87 39.65
CA VAL A 9 59.86 -23.78 38.47
C VAL A 9 59.80 -25.15 37.78
N SER A 10 58.61 -25.59 37.38
CA SER A 10 58.41 -26.72 36.46
C SER A 10 57.31 -26.37 35.47
N LEU A 11 57.53 -26.67 34.18
CA LEU A 11 56.66 -26.26 33.08
C LEU A 11 55.37 -27.07 33.01
N ARG A 12 54.24 -26.40 32.72
CA ARG A 12 53.12 -26.96 31.92
C ARG A 12 52.15 -25.87 31.45
N SER A 13 51.74 -25.99 30.18
CA SER A 13 50.49 -25.53 29.54
C SER A 13 49.74 -24.33 30.14
N PHE A 14 49.75 -23.19 29.45
CA PHE A 14 48.75 -22.14 29.63
C PHE A 14 47.50 -22.42 28.78
N ASN A 15 46.36 -22.51 29.46
CA ASN A 15 45.04 -22.48 28.84
C ASN A 15 44.09 -21.72 29.77
N SER A 16 43.73 -20.48 29.43
CA SER A 16 42.62 -19.75 30.07
C SER A 16 42.22 -18.53 29.23
N ALA A 17 40.95 -18.47 28.83
CA ALA A 17 40.38 -17.29 28.19
C ALA A 17 40.18 -16.17 29.22
N SER A 18 40.46 -14.92 28.83
CA SER A 18 40.18 -13.73 29.63
C SER A 18 38.83 -13.12 29.22
N SER A 19 37.92 -12.99 30.19
CA SER A 19 36.58 -12.46 30.00
C SER A 19 36.60 -10.93 29.83
N PHE A 20 35.98 -10.41 28.76
CA PHE A 20 35.57 -9.01 28.65
C PHE A 20 34.04 -8.92 28.54
N PRO A 21 33.39 -7.92 29.17
CA PRO A 21 31.93 -7.86 29.25
C PRO A 21 31.30 -7.36 27.94
N PHE A 22 30.48 -8.19 27.31
CA PHE A 22 29.59 -7.75 26.23
C PHE A 22 28.47 -6.87 26.78
N ILE A 23 28.63 -5.54 26.67
CA ILE A 23 27.55 -4.59 26.94
C ILE A 23 26.49 -4.72 25.83
N HIS A 24 25.24 -4.96 26.24
CA HIS A 24 24.09 -5.04 25.34
C HIS A 24 23.88 -3.74 24.54
N CYS A 25 24.16 -3.78 23.23
CA CYS A 25 23.88 -2.68 22.30
C CYS A 25 22.62 -2.94 21.44
N SER A 26 21.57 -3.52 22.03
CA SER A 26 20.27 -3.72 21.38
C SER A 26 19.25 -2.62 21.75
N ALA A 27 19.31 -2.08 22.96
CA ALA A 27 18.31 -1.15 23.48
C ALA A 27 18.38 0.28 22.92
N LEU A 28 19.53 0.70 22.36
CA LEU A 28 19.73 2.09 21.91
C LEU A 28 19.16 2.36 20.51
N PHE A 29 19.18 1.39 19.60
CA PHE A 29 18.70 1.57 18.23
C PHE A 29 17.17 1.65 18.16
N THR A 30 16.47 0.78 18.90
CA THR A 30 15.00 0.79 19.02
C THR A 30 14.50 2.10 19.61
N ARG A 31 15.22 2.67 20.58
CA ARG A 31 14.80 3.87 21.33
C ARG A 31 14.79 5.15 20.48
N GLN A 32 15.62 5.21 19.43
CA GLN A 32 15.69 6.37 18.54
C GLN A 32 14.47 6.42 17.58
N ILE A 33 14.08 5.26 17.02
CA ILE A 33 12.98 5.16 16.05
C ILE A 33 11.61 5.39 16.72
N THR A 34 11.41 4.88 17.95
CA THR A 34 10.17 5.03 18.71
C THR A 34 9.82 6.48 19.08
N MET A 35 10.80 7.40 19.07
CA MET A 35 10.53 8.83 19.29
C MET A 35 10.00 9.52 18.03
N ASP A 36 10.35 9.03 16.84
CA ASP A 36 10.01 9.65 15.56
C ASP A 36 8.53 9.40 15.19
N ALA A 37 8.08 8.14 15.26
CA ALA A 37 6.70 7.76 14.96
C ALA A 37 5.66 8.49 15.83
N LYS A 38 5.93 8.64 17.14
CA LYS A 38 5.06 9.37 18.07
C LYS A 38 5.11 10.88 17.87
N SER A 39 6.25 11.42 17.43
CA SER A 39 6.37 12.83 17.02
C SER A 39 5.49 13.11 15.79
N VAL A 40 5.61 12.29 14.74
CA VAL A 40 4.81 12.39 13.51
C VAL A 40 3.31 12.26 13.81
N ALA A 41 2.89 11.26 14.58
CA ALA A 41 1.48 11.10 14.97
C ALA A 41 0.94 12.32 15.76
N SER A 42 1.77 12.94 16.61
CA SER A 42 1.40 14.15 17.36
C SER A 42 1.29 15.37 16.44
N GLN A 43 2.17 15.50 15.45
CA GLN A 43 2.11 16.55 14.43
C GLN A 43 0.84 16.43 13.57
N LEU A 44 0.54 15.24 13.06
CA LEU A 44 -0.67 14.95 12.26
C LEU A 44 -1.97 15.15 13.04
N LYS A 45 -1.92 14.97 14.38
CA LYS A 45 -3.02 15.31 15.28
C LYS A 45 -3.18 16.83 15.45
N SER A 46 -2.07 17.58 15.47
CA SER A 46 -2.09 19.04 15.59
C SER A 46 -2.56 19.76 14.31
N SER A 47 -2.31 19.19 13.13
CA SER A 47 -2.90 19.69 11.87
C SER A 47 -4.35 19.23 11.63
N GLY A 48 -4.90 18.37 12.49
CA GLY A 48 -6.29 17.91 12.43
C GLY A 48 -6.58 16.85 11.36
N LEU A 49 -5.55 16.39 10.63
CA LEU A 49 -5.66 15.34 9.62
C LEU A 49 -5.81 13.94 10.23
N LEU A 50 -5.22 13.70 11.42
CA LEU A 50 -5.38 12.44 12.12
C LEU A 50 -6.76 12.34 12.78
N ARG A 51 -7.62 11.50 12.20
CA ARG A 51 -8.99 11.20 12.64
C ARG A 51 -9.12 9.72 13.01
N THR A 52 -10.02 9.40 13.94
CA THR A 52 -10.26 8.03 14.43
C THR A 52 -11.73 7.58 14.35
N GLN A 53 -12.64 8.53 14.13
CA GLN A 53 -14.06 8.30 13.94
C GLN A 53 -14.40 8.03 12.47
N GLY A 54 -15.54 7.37 12.21
CA GLY A 54 -16.11 7.32 10.86
C GLY A 54 -16.74 8.67 10.48
N LEU A 55 -16.80 8.96 9.19
CA LEU A 55 -17.46 10.16 8.66
C LEU A 55 -18.85 9.79 8.14
N ILE A 56 -19.90 10.24 8.81
CA ILE A 56 -21.30 9.95 8.46
C ILE A 56 -22.07 11.26 8.38
N GLY A 57 -22.59 11.61 7.20
CA GLY A 57 -23.39 12.84 7.03
C GLY A 57 -22.66 14.13 7.42
N GLY A 58 -21.36 14.21 7.15
CA GLY A 58 -20.52 15.34 7.53
C GLY A 58 -20.17 15.42 9.02
N LYS A 59 -20.45 14.36 9.80
CA LYS A 59 -20.13 14.28 11.23
C LYS A 59 -19.16 13.14 11.52
N TRP A 60 -18.15 13.44 12.33
CA TRP A 60 -17.28 12.44 12.93
C TRP A 60 -18.07 11.68 14.00
N THR A 61 -18.23 10.37 13.80
CA THR A 61 -19.10 9.48 14.60
C THR A 61 -18.30 8.26 15.07
N ASP A 62 -18.40 7.92 16.35
CA ASP A 62 -17.82 6.70 16.91
C ASP A 62 -18.72 5.47 16.65
N ALA A 63 -18.17 4.26 16.77
CA ALA A 63 -18.97 3.02 16.68
C ALA A 63 -20.03 2.96 17.81
N TYR A 64 -21.26 2.55 17.50
CA TYR A 64 -22.38 2.58 18.46
C TYR A 64 -22.27 1.55 19.59
N ASP A 65 -21.43 0.53 19.43
CA ASP A 65 -21.08 -0.41 20.50
C ASP A 65 -19.74 -0.09 21.19
N GLY A 66 -19.12 1.04 20.84
CA GLY A 66 -17.87 1.53 21.42
C GLY A 66 -16.61 0.75 21.05
N LYS A 67 -16.69 -0.22 20.13
CA LYS A 67 -15.51 -1.01 19.73
C LYS A 67 -14.55 -0.21 18.87
N THR A 68 -13.26 -0.53 19.00
CA THR A 68 -12.18 0.01 18.17
C THR A 68 -11.37 -1.10 17.49
N ILE A 69 -10.55 -0.71 16.51
CA ILE A 69 -9.47 -1.50 15.90
C ILE A 69 -8.18 -0.70 16.07
N GLU A 70 -7.12 -1.35 16.56
CA GLU A 70 -5.78 -0.77 16.60
C GLU A 70 -5.18 -0.67 15.19
N VAL A 71 -4.81 0.53 14.76
CA VAL A 71 -3.94 0.73 13.59
C VAL A 71 -2.49 0.72 14.09
N ARG A 72 -1.68 -0.20 13.57
CA ARG A 72 -0.30 -0.43 14.03
C ARG A 72 0.71 -0.08 12.93
N ASN A 73 1.82 0.54 13.31
CA ASN A 73 2.94 0.77 12.40
C ASN A 73 3.58 -0.58 12.06
N PRO A 74 3.59 -1.02 10.79
CA PRO A 74 4.07 -2.36 10.43
C PRO A 74 5.59 -2.53 10.58
N ALA A 75 6.35 -1.43 10.65
CA ALA A 75 7.81 -1.46 10.85
C ALA A 75 8.23 -1.56 12.33
N THR A 76 7.36 -1.17 13.27
CA THR A 76 7.68 -1.19 14.73
C THR A 76 6.73 -2.03 15.58
N GLY A 77 5.56 -2.38 15.06
CA GLY A 77 4.46 -3.01 15.79
C GLY A 77 3.72 -2.09 16.77
N GLU A 78 4.17 -0.84 16.96
CA GLU A 78 3.54 0.12 17.87
C GLU A 78 2.16 0.55 17.36
N VAL A 79 1.21 0.75 18.28
CA VAL A 79 -0.10 1.32 17.96
C VAL A 79 0.05 2.82 17.63
N ILE A 80 -0.50 3.22 16.48
CA ILE A 80 -0.58 4.60 16.01
C ILE A 80 -1.83 5.27 16.58
N ALA A 81 -2.98 4.61 16.42
CA ALA A 81 -4.29 5.08 16.87
C ALA A 81 -5.30 3.92 16.93
N ASP A 82 -6.29 4.06 17.80
CA ASP A 82 -7.51 3.27 17.81
C ASP A 82 -8.57 3.92 16.91
N VAL A 83 -9.06 3.21 15.89
CA VAL A 83 -10.16 3.68 15.03
C VAL A 83 -11.48 2.97 15.34
N SER A 84 -12.61 3.62 15.08
CA SER A 84 -13.95 3.03 15.30
C SER A 84 -14.17 1.73 14.52
N CYS A 85 -14.66 0.70 15.19
CA CYS A 85 -15.02 -0.60 14.60
C CYS A 85 -16.53 -0.65 14.30
N MET A 86 -16.95 0.04 13.24
CA MET A 86 -18.35 0.11 12.82
C MET A 86 -18.85 -1.19 12.20
N GLY A 87 -20.18 -1.36 12.20
CA GLY A 87 -20.87 -2.49 11.61
C GLY A 87 -22.05 -2.08 10.74
N GLN A 88 -23.10 -2.91 10.77
CA GLN A 88 -24.27 -2.75 9.91
C GLN A 88 -25.08 -1.46 10.17
N LYS A 89 -25.19 -1.00 11.43
CA LYS A 89 -26.04 0.14 11.81
C LYS A 89 -25.50 1.44 11.23
N GLU A 90 -24.25 1.75 11.56
CA GLU A 90 -23.52 2.93 11.08
C GLU A 90 -23.41 2.92 9.55
N THR A 91 -23.26 1.75 8.94
CA THR A 91 -23.28 1.61 7.48
C THR A 91 -24.64 1.97 6.88
N ASN A 92 -25.74 1.56 7.50
CA ASN A 92 -27.09 1.94 7.05
C ASN A 92 -27.35 3.45 7.21
N ASP A 93 -26.81 4.08 8.25
CA ASP A 93 -26.88 5.54 8.44
C ASP A 93 -26.03 6.29 7.40
N ALA A 94 -24.84 5.79 7.07
CA ALA A 94 -24.01 6.29 5.98
C ALA A 94 -24.68 6.16 4.60
N ILE A 95 -25.33 5.02 4.33
CA ILE A 95 -26.11 4.81 3.08
C ILE A 95 -27.30 5.78 3.03
N SER A 96 -28.03 5.94 4.14
CA SER A 96 -29.18 6.85 4.22
C SER A 96 -28.76 8.30 4.03
N SER A 97 -27.64 8.69 4.63
CA SER A 97 -27.01 10.00 4.43
C SER A 97 -26.63 10.23 2.96
N ALA A 98 -25.94 9.27 2.33
CA ALA A 98 -25.55 9.32 0.92
C ALA A 98 -26.77 9.41 -0.02
N TYR A 99 -27.84 8.69 0.30
CA TYR A 99 -29.09 8.72 -0.47
C TYR A 99 -29.80 10.08 -0.36
N ASN A 100 -29.85 10.67 0.84
CA ASN A 100 -30.46 11.98 1.06
C ASN A 100 -29.66 13.11 0.38
N ALA A 101 -28.33 13.05 0.44
CA ALA A 101 -27.44 14.02 -0.24
C ALA A 101 -27.41 13.88 -1.77
N TYR A 102 -27.78 12.72 -2.31
CA TYR A 102 -27.72 12.45 -3.76
C TYR A 102 -28.56 13.41 -4.60
N ASN A 103 -29.78 13.73 -4.16
CA ASN A 103 -30.71 14.58 -4.93
C ASN A 103 -30.20 16.03 -5.06
N SER A 104 -29.53 16.59 -4.05
CA SER A 104 -28.94 17.94 -4.15
C SER A 104 -27.62 17.92 -4.94
N TRP A 105 -26.74 16.94 -4.69
CA TRP A 105 -25.44 16.84 -5.36
C TRP A 105 -25.52 16.54 -6.86
N SER A 106 -26.41 15.63 -7.26
CA SER A 106 -26.64 15.29 -8.69
C SER A 106 -27.24 16.45 -9.49
N LYS A 107 -27.98 17.35 -8.84
CA LYS A 107 -28.58 18.55 -9.45
C LYS A 107 -27.64 19.73 -9.61
N LEU A 108 -26.48 19.73 -8.94
CA LEU A 108 -25.45 20.72 -9.22
C LEU A 108 -25.00 20.62 -10.70
N THR A 109 -24.56 21.74 -11.26
CA THR A 109 -23.93 21.74 -12.58
C THR A 109 -22.62 20.95 -12.54
N ALA A 110 -22.22 20.44 -13.71
CA ALA A 110 -20.90 19.85 -13.88
C ALA A 110 -19.76 20.78 -13.43
N THR A 111 -19.90 22.09 -13.67
CA THR A 111 -18.92 23.12 -13.29
C THR A 111 -18.81 23.31 -11.78
N GLU A 112 -19.90 23.21 -11.03
CA GLU A 112 -19.86 23.29 -9.56
C GLU A 112 -19.17 22.06 -8.97
N ARG A 113 -19.54 20.85 -9.41
CA ARG A 113 -18.85 19.62 -8.97
C ARG A 113 -17.37 19.60 -9.37
N SER A 114 -17.05 20.11 -10.58
CA SER A 114 -15.68 20.33 -11.06
C SER A 114 -14.88 21.21 -10.08
N LYS A 115 -15.44 22.33 -9.63
CA LYS A 115 -14.78 23.23 -8.65
C LYS A 115 -14.53 22.55 -7.30
N SER A 116 -15.52 21.82 -6.76
CA SER A 116 -15.35 21.10 -5.48
C SER A 116 -14.26 20.01 -5.56
N LEU A 117 -14.24 19.22 -6.65
CA LEU A 117 -13.21 18.21 -6.87
C LEU A 117 -11.82 18.83 -7.07
N ARG A 118 -11.73 19.95 -7.80
CA ARG A 118 -10.48 20.67 -7.98
C ARG A 118 -9.94 21.21 -6.64
N LYS A 119 -10.79 21.82 -5.82
CA LYS A 119 -10.38 22.30 -4.48
C LYS A 119 -9.92 21.15 -3.57
N TRP A 120 -10.52 19.96 -3.69
CA TRP A 120 -10.07 18.77 -2.95
C TRP A 120 -8.70 18.28 -3.42
N TYR A 121 -8.44 18.29 -4.74
CA TYR A 121 -7.10 18.07 -5.29
C TYR A 121 -6.09 19.08 -4.73
N ASP A 122 -6.40 20.39 -4.79
CA ASP A 122 -5.47 21.44 -4.38
C ASP A 122 -5.12 21.29 -2.87
N LEU A 123 -6.07 20.86 -2.05
CA LEU A 123 -5.86 20.53 -0.64
C LEU A 123 -5.01 19.26 -0.41
N LEU A 124 -5.22 18.18 -1.16
CA LEU A 124 -4.37 16.99 -1.08
C LEU A 124 -2.91 17.30 -1.46
N VAL A 125 -2.71 18.20 -2.43
CA VAL A 125 -1.37 18.66 -2.83
C VAL A 125 -0.76 19.60 -1.77
N ALA A 126 -1.56 20.46 -1.14
CA ALA A 126 -1.08 21.37 -0.08
C ALA A 126 -0.64 20.63 1.20
N HIS A 127 -1.24 19.47 1.51
CA HIS A 127 -0.90 18.63 2.66
C HIS A 127 -0.05 17.41 2.27
N LYS A 128 0.66 17.47 1.13
CA LYS A 128 1.34 16.31 0.55
C LYS A 128 2.35 15.64 1.48
N GLU A 129 3.16 16.43 2.17
CA GLU A 129 4.21 15.95 3.07
C GLU A 129 3.62 15.23 4.29
N GLU A 130 2.58 15.80 4.89
CA GLU A 130 1.86 15.23 6.03
C GLU A 130 1.14 13.93 5.67
N LEU A 131 0.43 13.91 4.53
CA LEU A 131 -0.24 12.71 4.04
C LEU A 131 0.77 11.63 3.63
N GLY A 132 1.92 12.00 3.08
CA GLY A 132 3.02 11.08 2.78
C GLY A 132 3.59 10.43 4.04
N GLN A 133 3.81 11.22 5.09
CA GLN A 133 4.20 10.71 6.41
C GLN A 133 3.14 9.76 7.00
N LEU A 134 1.85 10.09 6.88
CA LEU A 134 0.76 9.25 7.37
C LEU A 134 0.70 7.89 6.64
N ILE A 135 0.82 7.88 5.31
CA ILE A 135 0.89 6.63 4.52
C ILE A 135 2.09 5.78 4.95
N THR A 136 3.29 6.37 5.05
CA THR A 136 4.47 5.63 5.54
C THR A 136 4.27 5.08 6.95
N LEU A 137 3.60 5.83 7.82
CA LEU A 137 3.36 5.44 9.21
C LEU A 137 2.42 4.23 9.34
N GLU A 138 1.29 4.22 8.63
CA GLU A 138 0.29 3.13 8.72
C GLU A 138 0.52 1.96 7.75
N GLN A 139 1.09 2.22 6.56
CA GLN A 139 1.24 1.22 5.51
C GLN A 139 2.69 0.69 5.39
N GLY A 140 3.69 1.48 5.77
CA GLY A 140 5.11 1.06 5.82
C GLY A 140 5.97 1.40 4.61
N LYS A 141 5.40 1.79 3.46
CA LYS A 141 6.20 2.10 2.25
C LYS A 141 7.16 3.30 2.45
N PRO A 142 8.29 3.34 1.72
CA PRO A 142 9.21 4.46 1.71
C PRO A 142 8.53 5.81 1.51
N LEU A 143 8.93 6.83 2.28
CA LEU A 143 8.33 8.18 2.20
C LEU A 143 8.36 8.74 0.77
N LYS A 144 9.41 8.46 -0.02
CA LYS A 144 9.50 8.86 -1.44
C LYS A 144 8.37 8.26 -2.30
N GLU A 145 8.00 7.00 -2.04
CA GLU A 145 6.90 6.32 -2.72
C GLU A 145 5.54 6.80 -2.21
N ALA A 146 5.40 7.04 -0.90
CA ALA A 146 4.20 7.63 -0.32
C ALA A 146 3.91 9.02 -0.92
N LEU A 147 4.92 9.89 -1.04
CA LEU A 147 4.81 11.19 -1.71
C LEU A 147 4.48 11.05 -3.21
N GLY A 148 4.94 9.98 -3.86
CA GLY A 148 4.54 9.60 -5.22
C GLY A 148 3.06 9.22 -5.29
N GLU A 149 2.59 8.40 -4.35
CA GLU A 149 1.17 8.05 -4.22
C GLU A 149 0.29 9.27 -3.97
N ILE A 150 0.71 10.24 -3.14
CA ILE A 150 -0.12 11.45 -2.94
C ILE A 150 -0.34 12.19 -4.26
N SER A 151 0.72 12.39 -5.05
CA SER A 151 0.58 13.04 -6.37
C SER A 151 -0.25 12.21 -7.36
N TYR A 152 -0.04 10.89 -7.42
CA TYR A 152 -0.79 9.99 -8.28
C TYR A 152 -2.28 9.91 -7.89
N GLY A 153 -2.55 9.75 -6.59
CA GLY A 153 -3.88 9.71 -6.00
C GLY A 153 -4.63 11.02 -6.18
N ALA A 154 -4.01 12.16 -5.90
CA ALA A 154 -4.60 13.47 -6.15
C ALA A 154 -4.93 13.66 -7.64
N GLY A 155 -4.04 13.25 -8.55
CA GLY A 155 -4.22 13.36 -10.01
C GLY A 155 -5.54 12.78 -10.53
N PHE A 156 -6.10 11.74 -9.90
CA PHE A 156 -7.46 11.26 -10.24
C PHE A 156 -8.55 12.29 -9.96
N LEU A 157 -8.46 13.05 -8.85
CA LEU A 157 -9.43 14.11 -8.56
C LEU A 157 -9.31 15.27 -9.54
N GLU A 158 -8.09 15.66 -9.93
CA GLU A 158 -7.86 16.67 -10.98
C GLU A 158 -8.48 16.21 -12.30
N PHE A 159 -8.12 15.02 -12.79
CA PHE A 159 -8.63 14.45 -14.03
C PHE A 159 -10.17 14.37 -14.04
N PHE A 160 -10.78 13.78 -13.00
CA PHE A 160 -12.24 13.66 -12.93
C PHE A 160 -12.95 14.98 -12.62
N SER A 161 -12.27 15.99 -12.05
CA SER A 161 -12.82 17.35 -11.97
C SER A 161 -13.04 17.93 -13.36
N GLU A 162 -12.20 17.61 -14.34
CA GLU A 162 -12.41 18.06 -15.70
C GLU A 162 -13.47 17.24 -16.44
N GLU A 163 -13.38 15.92 -16.34
CA GLU A 163 -14.32 14.99 -17.00
C GLU A 163 -15.76 15.13 -16.51
N ALA A 164 -15.99 15.68 -15.31
CA ALA A 164 -17.31 16.10 -14.84
C ALA A 164 -18.07 16.94 -15.91
N LYS A 165 -17.35 17.76 -16.69
CA LYS A 165 -17.88 18.66 -17.74
C LYS A 165 -17.97 18.01 -19.13
N ARG A 166 -17.49 16.77 -19.29
CA ARG A 166 -17.37 16.06 -20.59
C ARG A 166 -18.24 14.81 -20.68
N ILE A 167 -19.28 14.72 -19.85
CA ILE A 167 -20.28 13.63 -19.86
C ILE A 167 -21.26 13.85 -21.03
N TYR A 168 -20.78 13.60 -22.25
CA TYR A 168 -21.55 13.82 -23.47
C TYR A 168 -22.62 12.75 -23.69
N GLY A 169 -23.82 13.18 -24.06
CA GLY A 169 -24.85 12.32 -24.64
C GLY A 169 -24.64 12.12 -26.15
N ASP A 170 -25.59 11.44 -26.79
CA ASP A 170 -25.51 11.09 -28.22
C ASP A 170 -26.83 11.46 -28.92
N ILE A 171 -26.77 11.92 -30.18
CA ILE A 171 -27.93 12.14 -31.05
C ILE A 171 -27.85 11.11 -32.18
N ILE A 172 -28.87 10.25 -32.29
CA ILE A 172 -28.83 9.09 -33.19
C ILE A 172 -29.80 9.30 -34.37
N PRO A 173 -29.38 9.06 -35.62
CA PRO A 173 -30.28 9.08 -36.77
C PRO A 173 -31.49 8.14 -36.58
N PRO A 174 -32.72 8.62 -36.74
CA PRO A 174 -33.91 7.80 -36.52
C PRO A 174 -34.19 6.91 -37.74
N ALA A 175 -34.54 5.64 -37.49
CA ALA A 175 -34.98 4.71 -38.55
C ALA A 175 -36.37 5.05 -39.13
N LEU A 176 -37.13 5.92 -38.46
CA LEU A 176 -38.47 6.37 -38.85
C LEU A 176 -38.53 7.90 -38.78
N ALA A 177 -39.02 8.54 -39.85
CA ALA A 177 -38.88 9.99 -40.08
C ALA A 177 -39.57 10.88 -39.01
N ASP A 178 -40.61 10.35 -38.37
CA ASP A 178 -41.41 10.97 -37.30
C ASP A 178 -40.72 10.99 -35.93
N ARG A 179 -39.58 10.31 -35.77
CA ARG A 179 -38.91 10.14 -34.47
C ARG A 179 -37.61 10.92 -34.36
N ARG A 180 -37.15 11.16 -33.14
CA ARG A 180 -35.79 11.65 -32.81
C ARG A 180 -35.25 10.81 -31.67
N LEU A 181 -33.96 10.47 -31.71
CA LEU A 181 -33.33 9.59 -30.74
C LEU A 181 -32.19 10.34 -30.05
N PHE A 182 -32.23 10.35 -28.71
CA PHE A 182 -31.25 11.01 -27.85
C PHE A 182 -30.84 10.06 -26.73
N VAL A 183 -29.54 10.04 -26.41
CA VAL A 183 -28.99 9.30 -25.27
C VAL A 183 -28.45 10.30 -24.26
N LEU A 184 -28.86 10.19 -23.01
CA LEU A 184 -28.34 10.98 -21.89
C LEU A 184 -27.63 10.05 -20.91
N LYS A 185 -26.52 10.52 -20.31
CA LYS A 185 -25.74 9.78 -19.31
C LYS A 185 -25.93 10.46 -17.96
N GLN A 186 -26.47 9.73 -16.99
CA GLN A 186 -26.84 10.24 -15.66
C GLN A 186 -26.15 9.44 -14.54
N PRO A 187 -25.93 10.03 -13.35
CA PRO A 187 -25.34 9.30 -12.23
C PRO A 187 -26.21 8.12 -11.79
N VAL A 188 -25.56 7.06 -11.33
CA VAL A 188 -26.23 5.79 -10.95
C VAL A 188 -26.92 5.83 -9.59
N GLY A 189 -26.62 6.81 -8.74
CA GLY A 189 -27.12 6.90 -7.35
C GLY A 189 -25.99 6.74 -6.32
N VAL A 190 -26.28 6.09 -5.19
CA VAL A 190 -25.30 5.81 -4.13
C VAL A 190 -24.33 4.71 -4.56
N VAL A 191 -23.04 4.91 -4.30
CA VAL A 191 -21.95 3.98 -4.62
C VAL A 191 -21.28 3.47 -3.34
N GLY A 192 -21.22 2.15 -3.16
CA GLY A 192 -20.35 1.52 -2.17
C GLY A 192 -18.94 1.34 -2.74
N ALA A 193 -17.93 1.95 -2.11
CA ALA A 193 -16.54 1.85 -2.51
C ALA A 193 -15.72 1.12 -1.45
N ILE A 194 -15.21 -0.07 -1.77
CA ILE A 194 -14.41 -0.89 -0.86
C ILE A 194 -12.96 -0.89 -1.37
N THR A 195 -12.01 -0.46 -0.55
CA THR A 195 -10.61 -0.29 -0.92
C THR A 195 -9.63 -1.15 -0.10
N PRO A 196 -8.53 -1.60 -0.71
CA PRO A 196 -7.45 -2.37 -0.08
C PRO A 196 -6.48 -1.45 0.68
N TRP A 197 -5.44 -2.05 1.28
CA TRP A 197 -4.44 -1.37 2.11
C TRP A 197 -3.20 -0.87 1.37
N ASN A 198 -2.90 -1.41 0.19
CA ASN A 198 -1.65 -1.17 -0.53
C ASN A 198 -1.46 0.27 -1.01
N PHE A 199 -2.51 0.85 -1.60
CA PHE A 199 -2.53 2.23 -2.08
C PHE A 199 -3.70 2.98 -1.41
N PRO A 200 -3.56 3.34 -0.11
CA PRO A 200 -4.67 3.79 0.72
C PRO A 200 -5.31 5.09 0.24
N LEU A 201 -4.58 6.00 -0.41
CA LEU A 201 -5.17 7.19 -1.03
C LEU A 201 -5.63 6.89 -2.47
N ALA A 202 -4.75 6.34 -3.30
CA ALA A 202 -5.00 6.28 -4.74
C ALA A 202 -6.16 5.34 -5.10
N MET A 203 -6.39 4.27 -4.32
CA MET A 203 -7.56 3.41 -4.52
C MET A 203 -8.87 4.08 -4.14
N ILE A 204 -8.85 5.07 -3.24
CA ILE A 204 -10.02 5.86 -2.89
C ILE A 204 -10.30 6.88 -3.99
N THR A 205 -9.34 7.73 -4.34
CA THR A 205 -9.56 8.81 -5.31
C THR A 205 -9.91 8.28 -6.71
N ARG A 206 -9.29 7.17 -7.16
CA ARG A 206 -9.64 6.46 -8.41
C ARG A 206 -11.10 5.97 -8.45
N LYS A 207 -11.75 5.77 -7.29
CA LYS A 207 -13.16 5.32 -7.18
C LYS A 207 -14.12 6.47 -6.88
N VAL A 208 -13.72 7.40 -6.01
CA VAL A 208 -14.54 8.51 -5.51
C VAL A 208 -14.57 9.69 -6.47
N GLY A 209 -13.42 10.04 -7.07
CA GLY A 209 -13.32 11.09 -8.11
C GLY A 209 -14.36 10.94 -9.23
N PRO A 210 -14.43 9.79 -9.95
CA PRO A 210 -15.41 9.64 -11.04
C PRO A 210 -16.85 9.54 -10.52
N ALA A 211 -17.07 8.98 -9.32
CA ALA A 211 -18.39 8.92 -8.71
C ALA A 211 -18.94 10.32 -8.43
N LEU A 212 -18.17 11.17 -7.75
CA LEU A 212 -18.56 12.54 -7.46
C LEU A 212 -18.68 13.38 -8.74
N ALA A 213 -17.76 13.25 -9.69
CA ALA A 213 -17.77 13.98 -10.95
C ALA A 213 -19.10 13.80 -11.72
N CYS A 214 -19.55 12.56 -11.86
CA CYS A 214 -20.82 12.26 -12.53
C CYS A 214 -22.07 12.61 -11.70
N GLY A 215 -21.92 12.96 -10.42
CA GLY A 215 -23.03 13.36 -9.53
C GLY A 215 -23.53 12.25 -8.61
N CYS A 216 -22.78 11.16 -8.43
CA CYS A 216 -23.07 10.15 -7.42
C CYS A 216 -22.57 10.58 -6.03
N THR A 217 -23.09 9.92 -4.99
CA THR A 217 -22.60 10.00 -3.59
C THR A 217 -21.97 8.67 -3.20
N VAL A 218 -21.09 8.67 -2.20
CA VAL A 218 -20.26 7.50 -1.85
C VAL A 218 -20.36 7.12 -0.36
N VAL A 219 -20.27 5.82 -0.11
CA VAL A 219 -19.96 5.22 1.19
C VAL A 219 -18.68 4.40 1.01
N ILE A 220 -17.61 4.81 1.69
CA ILE A 220 -16.26 4.26 1.55
C ILE A 220 -15.98 3.32 2.71
N LYS A 221 -15.52 2.09 2.42
CA LYS A 221 -14.92 1.16 3.39
C LYS A 221 -13.44 0.97 3.04
N PRO A 222 -12.51 1.63 3.76
CA PRO A 222 -11.08 1.40 3.60
C PRO A 222 -10.66 0.06 4.22
N SER A 223 -9.44 -0.39 3.98
CA SER A 223 -8.90 -1.50 4.75
C SER A 223 -8.68 -1.09 6.21
N GLU A 224 -9.02 -2.00 7.12
CA GLU A 224 -8.75 -1.93 8.55
C GLU A 224 -7.27 -1.79 8.91
N LEU A 225 -6.36 -2.13 7.98
CA LEU A 225 -4.91 -1.97 8.18
C LEU A 225 -4.43 -0.53 7.93
N THR A 226 -5.07 0.21 7.03
CA THR A 226 -4.64 1.57 6.63
C THR A 226 -5.83 2.54 6.48
N PRO A 227 -6.64 2.74 7.54
CA PRO A 227 -7.83 3.59 7.47
C PRO A 227 -7.53 5.09 7.65
N LEU A 228 -6.38 5.48 8.20
CA LEU A 228 -6.13 6.86 8.64
C LEU A 228 -5.99 7.82 7.46
N THR A 229 -5.29 7.43 6.40
CA THR A 229 -5.19 8.18 5.14
C THR A 229 -6.56 8.38 4.50
N ALA A 230 -7.45 7.38 4.60
CA ALA A 230 -8.82 7.48 4.11
C ALA A 230 -9.61 8.57 4.84
N LEU A 231 -9.40 8.72 6.15
CA LEU A 231 -10.05 9.73 6.96
C LEU A 231 -9.44 11.11 6.79
N ALA A 232 -8.11 11.22 6.67
CA ALA A 232 -7.45 12.48 6.34
C ALA A 232 -7.93 13.02 4.97
N ALA A 233 -8.05 12.15 3.97
CA ALA A 233 -8.62 12.52 2.67
C ALA A 233 -10.10 12.95 2.80
N ALA A 234 -10.88 12.31 3.66
CA ALA A 234 -12.29 12.65 3.90
C ALA A 234 -12.47 13.98 4.66
N GLU A 235 -11.61 14.29 5.63
CA GLU A 235 -11.52 15.61 6.27
C GLU A 235 -11.26 16.71 5.23
N LEU A 236 -10.25 16.51 4.37
CA LEU A 236 -9.94 17.45 3.28
C LEU A 236 -11.09 17.57 2.26
N SER A 237 -11.95 16.55 2.12
CA SER A 237 -13.15 16.62 1.28
C SER A 237 -14.19 17.60 1.86
N LEU A 238 -14.35 17.64 3.20
CA LEU A 238 -15.23 18.60 3.88
C LEU A 238 -14.68 20.02 3.73
N GLN A 239 -13.37 20.20 3.90
CA GLN A 239 -12.69 21.48 3.72
C GLN A 239 -12.74 21.97 2.26
N ALA A 240 -12.79 21.06 1.28
CA ALA A 240 -13.07 21.35 -0.12
C ALA A 240 -14.51 21.84 -0.38
N GLY A 241 -15.39 21.80 0.62
CA GLY A 241 -16.79 22.19 0.50
C GLY A 241 -17.66 21.13 -0.17
N ILE A 242 -17.24 19.86 -0.17
CA ILE A 242 -18.12 18.75 -0.58
C ILE A 242 -19.24 18.62 0.46
N PRO A 243 -20.53 18.65 0.06
CA PRO A 243 -21.63 18.71 1.02
C PRO A 243 -21.70 17.50 1.97
N PRO A 244 -22.18 17.70 3.22
CA PRO A 244 -22.42 16.61 4.16
C PRO A 244 -23.22 15.45 3.53
N GLY A 245 -22.69 14.23 3.69
CA GLY A 245 -23.30 13.01 3.14
C GLY A 245 -22.94 12.69 1.69
N VAL A 246 -22.30 13.58 0.93
CA VAL A 246 -21.81 13.23 -0.43
C VAL A 246 -20.63 12.26 -0.36
N VAL A 247 -19.76 12.43 0.64
CA VAL A 247 -18.71 11.49 1.04
C VAL A 247 -18.99 11.01 2.46
N ASN A 248 -18.96 9.69 2.66
CA ASN A 248 -19.06 9.04 3.95
C ASN A 248 -17.97 7.96 4.04
N VAL A 249 -17.41 7.74 5.22
CA VAL A 249 -16.39 6.70 5.49
C VAL A 249 -16.81 5.88 6.70
N VAL A 250 -16.93 4.57 6.52
CA VAL A 250 -17.21 3.60 7.58
C VAL A 250 -16.11 2.54 7.57
N MET A 251 -15.48 2.30 8.71
CA MET A 251 -14.42 1.29 8.88
C MET A 251 -14.77 0.37 10.05
N GLY A 252 -14.20 -0.82 10.08
CA GLY A 252 -14.59 -1.86 11.03
C GLY A 252 -14.79 -3.20 10.33
N ASN A 253 -15.80 -3.95 10.77
CA ASN A 253 -16.03 -5.32 10.33
C ASN A 253 -16.36 -5.39 8.82
N ALA A 254 -15.43 -5.91 8.03
CA ALA A 254 -15.55 -5.95 6.57
C ALA A 254 -16.76 -6.80 6.08
N PRO A 255 -17.05 -8.00 6.63
CA PRO A 255 -18.30 -8.69 6.39
C PRO A 255 -19.56 -7.88 6.67
N ASP A 256 -19.70 -7.25 7.84
CA ASP A 256 -20.93 -6.56 8.24
C ASP A 256 -21.20 -5.32 7.38
N ILE A 257 -20.17 -4.50 7.16
CA ILE A 257 -20.24 -3.32 6.30
C ILE A 257 -20.52 -3.75 4.84
N GLY A 258 -19.81 -4.77 4.34
CA GLY A 258 -20.01 -5.30 2.99
C GLY A 258 -21.43 -5.85 2.77
N ASN A 259 -21.95 -6.61 3.73
CA ASN A 259 -23.31 -7.16 3.68
C ASN A 259 -24.37 -6.04 3.70
N ALA A 260 -24.19 -5.00 4.51
CA ALA A 260 -25.09 -3.83 4.53
C ALA A 260 -25.12 -3.09 3.18
N LEU A 261 -23.95 -2.83 2.58
CA LEU A 261 -23.82 -2.22 1.25
C LEU A 261 -24.47 -3.07 0.14
N LEU A 262 -24.40 -4.41 0.25
CA LEU A 262 -25.01 -5.33 -0.71
C LEU A 262 -26.53 -5.45 -0.54
N ALA A 263 -27.01 -5.51 0.70
CA ALA A 263 -28.43 -5.68 1.01
C ALA A 263 -29.27 -4.43 0.70
N SER A 264 -28.75 -3.22 0.93
CA SER A 264 -29.54 -2.00 0.74
C SER A 264 -29.87 -1.74 -0.74
N PRO A 265 -31.15 -1.53 -1.13
CA PRO A 265 -31.52 -1.18 -2.50
C PRO A 265 -31.15 0.25 -2.89
N GLN A 266 -30.79 1.11 -1.91
CA GLN A 266 -30.33 2.48 -2.17
C GLN A 266 -28.94 2.52 -2.81
N VAL A 267 -28.07 1.54 -2.49
CA VAL A 267 -26.76 1.38 -3.11
C VAL A 267 -26.95 0.76 -4.51
N ARG A 268 -26.67 1.54 -5.56
CA ARG A 268 -26.90 1.14 -6.96
C ARG A 268 -25.64 0.64 -7.68
N LYS A 269 -24.47 0.92 -7.11
CA LYS A 269 -23.17 0.45 -7.62
C LYS A 269 -22.24 0.02 -6.49
N ILE A 270 -21.50 -1.06 -6.72
CA ILE A 270 -20.33 -1.44 -5.93
C ILE A 270 -19.07 -1.24 -6.78
N THR A 271 -18.00 -0.76 -6.15
CA THR A 271 -16.65 -0.75 -6.72
C THR A 271 -15.67 -1.27 -5.69
N PHE A 272 -14.92 -2.31 -6.05
CA PHE A 272 -14.00 -3.03 -5.17
C PHE A 272 -12.63 -3.15 -5.81
N THR A 273 -11.58 -3.04 -5.00
CA THR A 273 -10.24 -3.53 -5.36
C THR A 273 -9.77 -4.47 -4.24
N GLY A 274 -9.19 -5.62 -4.60
CA GLY A 274 -8.68 -6.58 -3.62
C GLY A 274 -8.71 -8.02 -4.13
N SER A 275 -8.77 -9.01 -3.24
CA SER A 275 -8.63 -10.41 -3.63
C SER A 275 -9.78 -10.93 -4.50
N THR A 276 -9.45 -11.79 -5.47
CA THR A 276 -10.41 -12.42 -6.38
C THR A 276 -11.50 -13.21 -5.64
N ALA A 277 -11.16 -13.80 -4.49
CA ALA A 277 -12.11 -14.51 -3.64
C ALA A 277 -13.19 -13.58 -3.04
N VAL A 278 -12.81 -12.39 -2.56
CA VAL A 278 -13.75 -11.39 -2.06
C VAL A 278 -14.54 -10.77 -3.22
N GLY A 279 -13.89 -10.49 -4.35
CA GLY A 279 -14.56 -9.99 -5.56
C GLY A 279 -15.71 -10.88 -6.03
N LYS A 280 -15.49 -12.20 -6.07
CA LYS A 280 -16.55 -13.18 -6.39
C LYS A 280 -17.72 -13.13 -5.40
N LYS A 281 -17.45 -13.03 -4.09
CA LYS A 281 -18.50 -12.90 -3.06
C LYS A 281 -19.32 -11.62 -3.23
N LEU A 282 -18.65 -10.49 -3.45
CA LEU A 282 -19.31 -9.19 -3.69
C LEU A 282 -20.16 -9.20 -4.97
N MET A 283 -19.68 -9.83 -6.04
CA MET A 283 -20.44 -9.99 -7.29
C MET A 283 -21.70 -10.83 -7.10
N ALA A 284 -21.59 -11.96 -6.39
CA ALA A 284 -22.74 -12.83 -6.09
C ALA A 284 -23.79 -12.10 -5.24
N GLY A 285 -23.38 -11.38 -4.19
CA GLY A 285 -24.31 -10.59 -3.37
C GLY A 285 -24.94 -9.41 -4.14
N ALA A 286 -24.21 -8.79 -5.06
CA ALA A 286 -24.71 -7.68 -5.87
C ALA A 286 -25.85 -8.08 -6.82
N ALA A 287 -25.93 -9.36 -7.19
CA ALA A 287 -27.00 -9.88 -8.05
C ALA A 287 -28.40 -9.74 -7.41
N GLY A 288 -28.51 -9.86 -6.08
CA GLY A 288 -29.80 -9.80 -5.36
C GLY A 288 -30.56 -8.47 -5.49
N THR A 289 -29.89 -7.40 -5.92
CA THR A 289 -30.52 -6.11 -6.26
C THR A 289 -30.03 -5.55 -7.62
N VAL A 290 -29.43 -6.40 -8.46
CA VAL A 290 -28.91 -6.09 -9.79
C VAL A 290 -28.03 -4.83 -9.81
N LYS A 291 -27.12 -4.71 -8.83
CA LYS A 291 -26.21 -3.55 -8.73
C LYS A 291 -25.18 -3.57 -9.85
N LYS A 292 -24.77 -2.38 -10.34
CA LYS A 292 -23.62 -2.29 -11.25
C LYS A 292 -22.34 -2.56 -10.47
N VAL A 293 -21.45 -3.43 -10.96
CA VAL A 293 -20.20 -3.79 -10.24
C VAL A 293 -18.98 -3.36 -11.06
N SER A 294 -17.92 -2.91 -10.37
CA SER A 294 -16.56 -2.80 -10.92
C SER A 294 -15.61 -3.51 -9.98
N LEU A 295 -14.78 -4.42 -10.51
CA LEU A 295 -13.89 -5.27 -9.73
C LEU A 295 -12.48 -5.19 -10.31
N GLU A 296 -11.53 -4.75 -9.49
CA GLU A 296 -10.10 -4.81 -9.78
C GLU A 296 -9.52 -5.90 -8.87
N LEU A 297 -9.12 -7.03 -9.45
CA LEU A 297 -8.85 -8.26 -8.69
C LEU A 297 -7.38 -8.70 -8.82
N GLY A 298 -7.03 -9.83 -8.22
CA GLY A 298 -5.67 -10.38 -8.34
C GLY A 298 -5.33 -10.72 -9.78
N GLY A 299 -4.15 -10.29 -10.23
CA GLY A 299 -3.55 -10.66 -11.51
C GLY A 299 -2.28 -11.47 -11.32
N ASN A 300 -1.77 -12.02 -12.43
CA ASN A 300 -0.43 -12.59 -12.53
C ASN A 300 0.20 -11.96 -13.77
N ALA A 301 1.06 -10.96 -13.57
CA ALA A 301 1.56 -10.10 -14.64
C ALA A 301 2.92 -10.61 -15.15
N PRO A 302 3.02 -11.11 -16.40
CA PRO A 302 4.28 -11.59 -16.94
C PRO A 302 5.20 -10.42 -17.32
N CYS A 303 6.47 -10.51 -16.93
CA CYS A 303 7.53 -9.66 -17.46
C CYS A 303 8.30 -10.46 -18.54
N ILE A 304 8.16 -10.05 -19.80
CA ILE A 304 8.73 -10.75 -20.97
C ILE A 304 9.83 -9.88 -21.56
N VAL A 305 11.02 -10.45 -21.73
CA VAL A 305 12.18 -9.80 -22.32
C VAL A 305 12.62 -10.60 -23.53
N PHE A 306 12.64 -9.95 -24.70
CA PHE A 306 13.05 -10.55 -25.97
C PHE A 306 14.55 -10.30 -26.24
N ASP A 307 15.13 -11.06 -27.16
CA ASP A 307 16.57 -11.01 -27.48
C ASP A 307 17.03 -9.66 -28.07
N ASP A 308 16.11 -8.86 -28.60
CA ASP A 308 16.34 -7.51 -29.13
C ASP A 308 16.10 -6.39 -28.10
N ALA A 309 15.76 -6.73 -26.85
CA ALA A 309 15.51 -5.75 -25.80
C ALA A 309 16.80 -5.13 -25.25
N ASP A 310 16.75 -3.82 -24.97
CA ASP A 310 17.77 -3.15 -24.16
C ASP A 310 17.70 -3.72 -22.72
N VAL A 311 18.71 -4.51 -22.37
CA VAL A 311 18.80 -5.22 -21.07
C VAL A 311 18.87 -4.22 -19.90
N ASP A 312 19.56 -3.10 -20.07
CA ASP A 312 19.70 -2.07 -19.03
C ASP A 312 18.39 -1.35 -18.76
N VAL A 313 17.52 -1.21 -19.77
CA VAL A 313 16.16 -0.70 -19.63
C VAL A 313 15.24 -1.78 -19.07
N ALA A 314 15.35 -3.02 -19.54
CA ALA A 314 14.54 -4.15 -19.07
C ALA A 314 14.74 -4.43 -17.57
N VAL A 315 15.99 -4.46 -17.09
CA VAL A 315 16.32 -4.66 -15.66
C VAL A 315 15.74 -3.52 -14.80
N LYS A 316 15.91 -2.25 -15.22
CA LYS A 316 15.31 -1.11 -14.50
C LYS A 316 13.78 -1.21 -14.47
N GLY A 317 13.16 -1.53 -15.60
CA GLY A 317 11.71 -1.72 -15.73
C GLY A 317 11.20 -2.85 -14.82
N ALA A 318 11.91 -3.98 -14.76
CA ALA A 318 11.61 -5.08 -13.85
C ALA A 318 11.69 -4.64 -12.39
N VAL A 319 12.77 -3.98 -11.95
CA VAL A 319 12.92 -3.49 -10.57
C VAL A 319 11.81 -2.53 -10.16
N TYR A 320 11.45 -1.55 -11.00
CA TYR A 320 10.34 -0.62 -10.72
C TYR A 320 8.96 -1.30 -10.73
N SER A 321 8.78 -2.33 -11.57
CA SER A 321 7.56 -3.14 -11.56
C SER A 321 7.45 -3.96 -10.28
N LEU A 322 8.56 -4.55 -9.81
CA LEU A 322 8.59 -5.36 -8.58
C LEU A 322 8.33 -4.52 -7.33
N SER A 323 8.90 -3.31 -7.24
CA SER A 323 8.62 -2.41 -6.10
C SER A 323 7.19 -1.86 -6.09
N THR A 324 6.48 -1.93 -7.21
CA THR A 324 5.06 -1.53 -7.33
C THR A 324 4.08 -2.70 -7.31
N MET A 325 4.57 -3.95 -7.34
CA MET A 325 3.75 -5.16 -7.21
C MET A 325 3.57 -5.55 -5.74
N ASP A 326 2.40 -5.22 -5.20
CA ASP A 326 2.00 -5.58 -3.85
C ASP A 326 1.85 -7.09 -3.64
N ILE A 327 2.91 -7.72 -3.14
CA ILE A 327 2.89 -8.96 -2.37
C ILE A 327 4.13 -8.94 -1.45
N LEU A 328 3.94 -9.29 -0.17
CA LEU A 328 4.97 -9.35 0.91
C LEU A 328 5.41 -8.02 1.56
N TRP A 329 4.49 -7.36 2.26
CA TRP A 329 4.80 -6.58 3.48
C TRP A 329 4.07 -7.13 4.72
N ALA A 330 3.73 -8.42 4.71
CA ALA A 330 2.90 -9.05 5.73
C ALA A 330 3.66 -9.66 6.93
N ASN A 331 5.00 -9.80 6.86
CA ASN A 331 5.80 -10.50 7.89
C ASN A 331 7.24 -9.94 8.06
N GLY A 332 7.49 -8.67 7.73
CA GLY A 332 8.81 -8.04 7.95
C GLY A 332 9.96 -8.51 7.05
N PHE A 333 9.67 -9.29 6.01
CA PHE A 333 10.62 -9.69 4.96
C PHE A 333 10.04 -9.39 3.58
N ILE A 334 10.82 -8.70 2.75
CA ILE A 334 10.59 -8.59 1.31
C ILE A 334 11.35 -9.73 0.63
N SER A 335 10.62 -10.59 -0.09
CA SER A 335 11.18 -11.62 -0.97
C SER A 335 10.35 -11.63 -2.25
N VAL A 336 10.53 -10.61 -3.08
CA VAL A 336 9.84 -10.57 -4.38
C VAL A 336 10.65 -11.44 -5.34
N THR A 337 10.05 -12.57 -5.73
CA THR A 337 10.55 -13.46 -6.77
C THR A 337 9.71 -13.25 -8.02
N MET A 338 10.34 -12.86 -9.12
CA MET A 338 9.70 -12.87 -10.43
C MET A 338 10.53 -13.72 -11.37
N ASP A 339 9.86 -14.68 -12.00
CA ASP A 339 10.43 -15.47 -13.08
C ASP A 339 10.39 -14.62 -14.35
N ILE A 340 11.55 -14.09 -14.75
CA ILE A 340 11.68 -13.44 -16.06
C ILE A 340 11.78 -14.56 -17.10
N LEU A 341 10.75 -14.64 -17.94
CA LEU A 341 10.73 -15.51 -19.12
C LEU A 341 11.55 -14.86 -20.23
N CYS A 342 12.86 -15.13 -20.23
CA CYS A 342 13.67 -15.02 -21.42
C CYS A 342 13.49 -16.30 -22.26
N TRP A 343 13.71 -16.22 -23.57
CA TRP A 343 13.48 -17.33 -24.49
C TRP A 343 14.39 -18.54 -24.14
N GLY A 344 13.81 -19.57 -23.50
CA GLY A 344 14.55 -20.74 -23.00
C GLY A 344 15.38 -20.54 -21.72
N LYS A 345 15.24 -19.41 -21.01
CA LYS A 345 15.96 -19.15 -19.75
C LYS A 345 15.08 -18.46 -18.70
N THR A 346 15.04 -19.03 -17.50
CA THR A 346 14.40 -18.39 -16.34
C THR A 346 15.44 -17.60 -15.57
N VAL A 347 15.38 -16.27 -15.61
CA VAL A 347 16.22 -15.43 -14.72
C VAL A 347 15.40 -15.09 -13.48
N ARG A 348 15.82 -15.65 -12.34
CA ARG A 348 15.23 -15.33 -11.04
C ARG A 348 15.92 -14.10 -10.46
N ILE A 349 15.21 -12.97 -10.39
CA ILE A 349 15.67 -11.81 -9.62
C ILE A 349 15.08 -11.90 -8.21
N SER A 350 15.96 -11.96 -7.21
CA SER A 350 15.60 -11.86 -5.79
C SER A 350 16.07 -10.52 -5.23
N ILE A 351 15.14 -9.65 -4.84
CA ILE A 351 15.44 -8.37 -4.19
C ILE A 351 15.20 -8.50 -2.69
N PHE A 352 16.28 -8.41 -1.91
CA PHE A 352 16.22 -8.31 -0.44
C PHE A 352 16.54 -6.89 -0.01
N ASN A 353 15.58 -6.20 0.62
CA ASN A 353 15.83 -4.96 1.35
C ASN A 353 15.35 -5.12 2.80
N LEU A 354 16.23 -4.80 3.75
CA LEU A 354 16.15 -5.19 5.16
C LEU A 354 16.00 -4.01 6.14
N ASN A 355 15.76 -2.79 5.67
CA ASN A 355 15.72 -1.62 6.56
C ASN A 355 14.43 -0.79 6.50
N ALA A 356 13.98 -0.39 7.69
CA ALA A 356 12.78 0.39 7.90
C ALA A 356 12.86 1.80 7.28
N SER A 357 11.78 2.22 6.63
CA SER A 357 11.65 3.54 6.02
C SER A 357 11.63 4.65 7.09
N LEU A 358 12.75 5.39 7.20
CA LEU A 358 12.77 6.80 7.65
C LEU A 358 14.06 7.56 7.25
N LYS A 359 14.88 7.05 6.30
CA LYS A 359 16.08 7.74 5.78
C LYS A 359 16.02 7.95 4.25
N PRO A 360 16.38 9.14 3.71
CA PRO A 360 16.04 9.46 2.31
C PRO A 360 16.97 8.93 1.20
N GLN A 361 18.03 8.17 1.51
CA GLN A 361 19.24 8.09 0.64
C GLN A 361 19.50 6.76 -0.09
N ILE A 362 18.68 5.72 0.07
CA ILE A 362 19.00 4.35 -0.40
C ILE A 362 18.62 4.13 -1.89
N LEU A 363 18.97 5.06 -2.78
CA LEU A 363 18.75 4.92 -4.24
C LEU A 363 19.82 5.60 -5.13
N GLU A 364 20.80 6.31 -4.57
CA GLU A 364 21.87 6.98 -5.34
C GLU A 364 23.22 6.22 -5.35
N SER A 365 23.39 5.19 -4.52
CA SER A 365 24.66 4.48 -4.34
C SER A 365 24.98 3.41 -5.40
N TYR A 366 24.01 2.97 -6.20
CA TYR A 366 24.17 1.89 -7.18
C TYR A 366 24.75 2.35 -8.53
N LYS A 367 26.02 2.79 -8.52
CA LYS A 367 26.78 3.16 -9.73
C LYS A 367 28.02 2.30 -10.04
N GLY A 368 28.27 1.23 -9.29
CA GLY A 368 29.37 0.32 -9.62
C GLY A 368 29.54 -0.87 -8.68
N ALA A 369 28.84 -1.96 -8.98
CA ALA A 369 29.13 -3.31 -8.47
C ALA A 369 28.37 -4.37 -9.29
N TRP A 370 28.82 -4.61 -10.53
CA TRP A 370 28.40 -5.80 -11.30
C TRP A 370 29.56 -6.80 -11.27
N SER A 371 29.39 -7.92 -10.58
CA SER A 371 30.37 -9.01 -10.55
C SER A 371 29.68 -10.35 -10.73
N TRP A 372 29.96 -11.01 -11.84
CA TRP A 372 29.59 -12.41 -12.07
C TRP A 372 30.39 -13.31 -11.12
N ALA A 373 29.71 -14.27 -10.48
CA ALA A 373 30.33 -15.38 -9.78
C ALA A 373 29.88 -16.69 -10.47
N PRO A 374 30.80 -17.59 -10.84
CA PRO A 374 30.43 -18.90 -11.36
C PRO A 374 29.88 -19.80 -10.24
N ALA A 375 28.98 -20.71 -10.58
CA ALA A 375 28.45 -21.71 -9.65
C ALA A 375 29.46 -22.84 -9.44
N GLU A 376 29.67 -23.26 -8.19
CA GLU A 376 30.30 -24.52 -7.84
C GLU A 376 29.23 -25.63 -7.86
N SER A 377 29.55 -26.79 -8.41
CA SER A 377 28.64 -27.93 -8.56
C SER A 377 28.78 -28.89 -7.38
N GLU A 378 27.69 -29.13 -6.64
CA GLU A 378 27.61 -30.28 -5.73
C GLU A 378 27.31 -31.55 -6.54
N GLY A 379 28.02 -32.64 -6.23
CA GLY A 379 27.79 -33.98 -6.75
C GLY A 379 28.09 -35.00 -5.66
N GLU A 380 27.26 -36.05 -5.57
CA GLU A 380 27.29 -37.02 -4.46
C GLU A 380 28.43 -38.06 -4.58
N ASP A 381 29.04 -38.34 -3.43
CA ASP A 381 29.71 -39.56 -2.95
C ASP A 381 30.77 -40.33 -3.79
N ASP A 382 32.03 -40.35 -3.31
CA ASP A 382 32.69 -41.59 -2.80
C ASP A 382 34.06 -41.30 -2.11
N ASP A 383 34.56 -42.26 -1.31
CA ASP A 383 35.73 -42.17 -0.40
C ASP A 383 37.10 -41.81 -1.03
N MET A 384 37.89 -40.92 -0.37
CA MET A 384 39.30 -41.16 0.08
C MET A 384 40.02 -39.92 0.69
N GLU A 385 41.12 -40.18 1.41
CA GLU A 385 41.88 -39.20 2.23
C GLU A 385 42.71 -38.14 1.48
N ASN A 386 43.05 -37.07 2.22
CA ASN A 386 44.21 -36.17 2.05
C ASN A 386 44.26 -35.23 0.82
N SER A 387 43.94 -33.95 1.05
CA SER A 387 44.97 -32.91 1.13
C SER A 387 44.43 -31.59 1.70
N LYS A 388 45.33 -30.76 2.24
CA LYS A 388 45.02 -29.42 2.76
C LYS A 388 45.22 -28.40 1.64
N GLU A 389 44.37 -27.38 1.58
CA GLU A 389 44.85 -26.03 1.27
C GLU A 389 43.99 -24.95 1.96
N GLU A 390 44.66 -23.96 2.55
CA GLU A 390 44.03 -22.81 3.20
C GLU A 390 43.86 -21.67 2.19
N ALA A 391 42.67 -21.08 2.08
CA ALA A 391 42.48 -19.77 1.45
C ALA A 391 41.90 -18.79 2.47
N ASN A 392 42.66 -17.73 2.77
CA ASN A 392 42.42 -16.87 3.92
C ASN A 392 41.28 -15.85 3.74
N GLY A 393 40.39 -15.83 4.73
CA GLY A 393 39.76 -14.66 5.36
C GLY A 393 39.45 -13.39 4.56
N PHE A 394 38.16 -13.03 4.55
CA PHE A 394 37.74 -11.63 4.54
C PHE A 394 36.85 -11.31 5.75
N GLN A 395 37.44 -10.61 6.73
CA GLN A 395 36.75 -10.15 7.94
C GLN A 395 36.58 -8.63 7.87
N THR A 396 35.40 -8.15 7.45
CA THR A 396 35.07 -6.72 7.46
C THR A 396 33.98 -6.41 8.49
N ARG A 397 34.28 -5.45 9.37
CA ARG A 397 33.38 -4.98 10.43
C ARG A 397 32.28 -4.10 9.83
N GLY A 398 31.03 -4.37 10.17
CA GLY A 398 29.90 -3.46 9.96
C GLY A 398 29.52 -3.26 8.48
N GLY A 399 28.84 -4.23 7.89
CA GLY A 399 28.34 -4.15 6.51
C GLY A 399 26.82 -4.38 6.43
N THR A 400 26.15 -3.55 5.63
CA THR A 400 24.83 -3.88 5.07
C THR A 400 25.00 -5.03 4.08
N LEU A 401 24.27 -6.13 4.26
CA LEU A 401 24.22 -7.22 3.28
C LEU A 401 23.03 -7.02 2.34
N GLU A 402 23.25 -6.22 1.28
CA GLU A 402 22.36 -6.18 0.11
C GLU A 402 22.94 -7.15 -0.93
N LYS A 403 22.27 -8.29 -1.15
CA LYS A 403 22.70 -9.33 -2.10
C LYS A 403 21.64 -9.51 -3.18
N ILE A 404 21.94 -9.06 -4.40
CA ILE A 404 21.22 -9.49 -5.60
C ILE A 404 21.86 -10.81 -6.02
N ILE A 405 21.11 -11.91 -5.95
CA ILE A 405 21.53 -13.20 -6.50
C ILE A 405 20.92 -13.32 -7.90
N ILE A 406 21.77 -13.56 -8.89
CA ILE A 406 21.37 -13.95 -10.24
C ILE A 406 21.85 -15.39 -10.41
N GLU A 407 20.92 -16.33 -10.41
CA GLU A 407 21.20 -17.77 -10.57
C GLU A 407 21.10 -18.12 -12.07
N ASP A 408 22.23 -18.45 -12.72
CA ASP A 408 22.27 -19.00 -14.09
C ASP A 408 22.04 -20.51 -13.99
N ASN A 409 20.78 -20.94 -13.97
CA ASN A 409 20.42 -22.36 -13.98
C ASN A 409 20.77 -22.99 -15.33
N ARG A 410 22.04 -23.38 -15.49
CA ARG A 410 22.51 -24.29 -16.53
C ARG A 410 22.39 -25.72 -16.07
N GLU A 411 21.20 -26.28 -16.18
CA GLU A 411 21.05 -27.73 -16.32
C GLU A 411 20.69 -28.08 -17.76
N MET A 412 21.22 -29.21 -18.20
CA MET A 412 21.28 -29.59 -19.62
C MET A 412 19.92 -30.03 -20.13
N GLY A 413 19.62 -29.71 -21.39
CA GLY A 413 18.34 -30.06 -22.00
C GLY A 413 18.31 -31.46 -22.62
N GLU A 414 17.08 -31.95 -22.81
CA GLU A 414 16.60 -32.52 -24.08
C GLU A 414 15.27 -31.83 -24.46
#